data_AF-C1N851-F1
#
_entry.id   AF-C1N851-F1
#
_cell.length_a   1.000
_cell.length_b   1.000
_cell.length_c   1.000
_cell.angle_alpha   90.00
_cell.angle_beta   90.00
_cell.angle_gamma   90.00
#
_symmetry.space_group_name_H-M   'P 1'
#
loop_
_entity.id
_entity.type
_entity.pdbx_description
1 polymer ?
#
loop_
_entity_poly.entity_id
_entity_poly.type
_entity_poly.pdbx_seq_one_letter_code
_entity_poly.pdbx_strand_id
1 'polypeptide(L)'
;MAAAATNAAAPRVAPPLAPSATRRRATTTTTRRSSGDGVEGVPLADRGASSSPVIHFWHLWASSPACRAAVQRWGKGSPFRDAPLLESRVRALTRVFDARSGVDVPALLTREPELLLRDFRDVTRAVVAVKAAAPEMDGAALTRAPGLLLCDAEDLARARRALEGEVGKREAARVIRKSPEELMKRTRRAAEEDEMRAAVTMQYGEAMEPP
;
A
#
# COMPACT_ATOMS: atom_id res chain seq x y z
N MET A 1 -9.39 -32.67 73.76
CA MET A 1 -8.15 -32.74 74.57
C MET A 1 -7.17 -33.69 73.88
N ALA A 2 -5.88 -33.33 73.90
CA ALA A 2 -4.71 -33.87 73.18
C ALA A 2 -4.56 -35.42 73.16
N ALA A 3 -3.78 -36.10 72.32
CA ALA A 3 -2.46 -35.84 71.69
C ALA A 3 -2.33 -36.74 70.41
N ALA A 4 -1.75 -36.35 69.26
CA ALA A 4 -0.35 -36.07 68.90
C ALA A 4 0.62 -37.28 68.95
N ALA A 5 1.12 -37.72 67.77
CA ALA A 5 2.46 -38.32 67.48
C ALA A 5 2.41 -39.02 66.09
N THR A 6 2.91 -38.45 64.97
CA THR A 6 4.29 -38.29 64.45
C THR A 6 4.75 -39.34 63.42
N ASN A 7 5.17 -38.80 62.27
CA ASN A 7 5.88 -39.31 61.10
C ASN A 7 6.89 -40.46 61.27
N ALA A 8 6.98 -41.31 60.24
CA ALA A 8 8.22 -41.93 59.76
C ALA A 8 8.19 -42.07 58.22
N ALA A 9 9.32 -41.79 57.57
CA ALA A 9 9.47 -41.59 56.14
C ALA A 9 10.26 -42.70 55.43
N ALA A 10 9.89 -42.96 54.16
CA ALA A 10 10.71 -43.39 52.99
C ALA A 10 11.40 -44.79 53.00
N PRO A 11 11.74 -45.42 51.84
CA PRO A 11 12.04 -44.81 50.55
C PRO A 11 11.51 -45.50 49.25
N ARG A 12 11.75 -44.76 48.16
CA ARG A 12 11.54 -45.05 46.73
C ARG A 12 12.21 -46.34 46.23
N VAL A 13 11.55 -47.04 45.31
CA VAL A 13 12.20 -47.77 44.21
C VAL A 13 11.44 -47.49 42.92
N ALA A 14 12.12 -46.86 41.97
CA ALA A 14 11.67 -46.63 40.60
C ALA A 14 12.17 -47.77 39.70
N PRO A 15 11.39 -48.24 38.70
CA PRO A 15 11.91 -49.07 37.64
C PRO A 15 12.51 -48.23 36.47
N PRO A 16 13.53 -48.76 35.74
CA PRO A 16 14.36 -47.99 34.83
C PRO A 16 13.90 -47.98 33.36
N LEU A 17 14.22 -46.85 32.72
CA LEU A 17 14.58 -46.57 31.32
C LEU A 17 14.38 -47.66 30.23
N ALA A 18 13.66 -47.29 29.17
CA ALA A 18 14.13 -47.50 27.80
C ALA A 18 13.73 -46.33 26.86
N PRO A 19 14.59 -45.97 25.89
CA PRO A 19 14.50 -44.73 25.12
C PRO A 19 13.84 -44.93 23.75
N SER A 20 13.25 -43.88 23.18
CA SER A 20 13.26 -43.53 21.74
C SER A 20 11.98 -42.79 21.34
N ALA A 21 12.11 -41.48 21.09
CA ALA A 21 11.58 -40.82 19.90
C ALA A 21 11.81 -39.31 20.04
N THR A 22 13.03 -38.93 19.68
CA THR A 22 13.45 -37.67 19.08
C THR A 22 12.38 -36.59 18.96
N ARG A 23 12.54 -35.56 19.79
CA ARG A 23 11.99 -34.21 19.66
C ARG A 23 12.22 -33.69 18.22
N ARG A 24 11.25 -33.89 17.32
CA ARG A 24 11.29 -33.23 16.01
C ARG A 24 10.93 -31.77 16.20
N ARG A 25 11.99 -30.98 16.44
CA ARG A 25 12.06 -29.58 16.06
C ARG A 25 11.65 -29.54 14.58
N ALA A 26 10.44 -29.06 14.29
CA ALA A 26 10.05 -28.79 12.92
C ALA A 26 10.96 -27.67 12.42
N THR A 27 12.09 -28.05 11.84
CA THR A 27 12.84 -27.22 10.92
C THR A 27 11.87 -26.92 9.79
N THR A 28 11.28 -25.73 9.82
CA THR A 28 10.61 -25.16 8.66
C THR A 28 11.68 -25.01 7.60
N THR A 29 11.81 -26.04 6.78
CA THR A 29 12.62 -26.04 5.58
C THR A 29 12.01 -24.99 4.67
N THR A 30 12.57 -23.78 4.68
CA THR A 30 12.26 -22.75 3.69
C THR A 30 12.81 -23.22 2.36
N THR A 31 12.09 -24.13 1.70
CA THR A 31 12.35 -24.51 0.31
C THR A 31 12.05 -23.31 -0.57
N ARG A 32 13.11 -22.55 -0.82
CA ARG A 32 13.22 -21.58 -1.89
C ARG A 32 13.03 -22.31 -3.22
N ARG A 33 11.88 -22.13 -3.90
CA ARG A 33 11.66 -22.11 -5.37
C ARG A 33 10.17 -22.30 -5.69
N SER A 34 9.54 -21.30 -6.29
CA SER A 34 9.23 -21.26 -7.74
C SER A 34 8.23 -20.14 -8.02
N SER A 35 8.52 -19.37 -9.05
CA SER A 35 7.76 -18.22 -9.51
C SER A 35 6.47 -18.67 -10.23
N GLY A 36 5.34 -18.04 -9.91
CA GLY A 36 4.27 -17.88 -10.90
C GLY A 36 3.15 -18.92 -10.96
N ASP A 37 2.89 -19.69 -9.90
CA ASP A 37 1.62 -20.41 -9.74
C ASP A 37 1.02 -20.03 -8.39
N GLY A 38 0.10 -19.07 -8.43
CA GLY A 38 -0.41 -18.40 -7.24
C GLY A 38 -1.38 -19.26 -6.46
N VAL A 39 -0.91 -20.06 -5.50
CA VAL A 39 -1.82 -20.60 -4.47
C VAL A 39 -1.22 -20.92 -3.10
N GLU A 40 0.09 -20.83 -2.86
CA GLU A 40 0.64 -21.23 -1.55
C GLU A 40 1.42 -20.12 -0.83
N GLY A 41 0.80 -19.66 0.26
CA GLY A 41 1.15 -18.48 1.06
C GLY A 41 -0.11 -17.81 1.65
N VAL A 42 -1.26 -18.11 1.05
CA VAL A 42 -2.58 -17.68 1.51
C VAL A 42 -3.02 -18.56 2.70
N PRO A 43 -3.29 -17.99 3.89
CA PRO A 43 -3.85 -18.73 5.02
C PRO A 43 -5.08 -19.53 4.59
N LEU A 44 -5.26 -20.73 5.11
CA LEU A 44 -6.31 -21.68 4.67
C LEU A 44 -7.73 -21.08 4.69
N ALA A 45 -7.97 -20.08 5.55
CA ALA A 45 -9.23 -19.34 5.64
C ALA A 45 -9.59 -18.53 4.36
N ASP A 46 -8.60 -18.20 3.53
CA ASP A 46 -8.77 -17.39 2.31
C ASP A 46 -8.86 -18.27 1.03
N ARG A 47 -8.60 -19.59 1.10
CA ARG A 47 -8.57 -20.49 -0.08
C ARG A 47 -9.94 -20.81 -0.67
N GLY A 48 -11.04 -20.57 0.07
CA GLY A 48 -12.42 -20.79 -0.41
C GLY A 48 -13.05 -19.59 -1.10
N ALA A 49 -12.35 -18.46 -1.16
CA ALA A 49 -12.90 -17.21 -1.63
C ALA A 49 -12.13 -16.76 -2.89
N SER A 50 -12.74 -16.97 -4.07
CA SER A 50 -12.39 -16.27 -5.31
C SER A 50 -12.41 -14.72 -5.17
N SER A 51 -12.81 -14.22 -4.00
CA SER A 51 -12.87 -12.82 -3.59
C SER A 51 -11.71 -12.35 -2.70
N SER A 52 -10.63 -13.12 -2.51
CA SER A 52 -9.47 -12.61 -1.77
C SER A 52 -8.85 -11.40 -2.50
N PRO A 53 -8.60 -10.27 -1.81
CA PRO A 53 -8.02 -9.07 -2.43
C PRO A 53 -6.63 -9.33 -3.01
N VAL A 54 -5.88 -10.28 -2.44
CA VAL A 54 -4.56 -10.68 -2.95
C VAL A 54 -4.66 -11.45 -4.26
N ILE A 55 -5.62 -12.36 -4.36
CA ILE A 55 -5.87 -13.10 -5.61
C ILE A 55 -6.30 -12.10 -6.69
N HIS A 56 -7.22 -11.18 -6.37
CA HIS A 56 -7.65 -10.14 -7.30
C HIS A 56 -6.48 -9.25 -7.75
N PHE A 57 -5.64 -8.83 -6.81
CA PHE A 57 -4.43 -8.05 -7.10
C PHE A 57 -3.52 -8.75 -8.10
N TRP A 58 -3.21 -10.05 -7.91
CA TRP A 58 -2.32 -10.75 -8.83
C TRP A 58 -2.90 -10.91 -10.24
N HIS A 59 -4.22 -11.10 -10.38
CA HIS A 59 -4.89 -11.10 -11.68
C HIS A 59 -4.75 -9.76 -12.42
N LEU A 60 -4.94 -8.65 -11.70
CA LEU A 60 -4.78 -7.31 -12.26
C LEU A 60 -3.30 -6.98 -12.53
N TRP A 61 -2.39 -7.41 -11.65
CA TRP A 61 -0.97 -7.16 -11.74
C TRP A 61 -0.37 -7.77 -13.01
N ALA A 62 -0.73 -9.03 -13.31
CA ALA A 62 -0.25 -9.74 -14.49
C ALA A 62 -0.72 -9.11 -15.81
N SER A 63 -1.91 -8.50 -15.82
CA SER A 63 -2.50 -7.89 -17.02
C SER A 63 -2.19 -6.39 -17.18
N SER A 64 -1.74 -5.70 -16.12
CA SER A 64 -1.50 -4.26 -16.15
C SER A 64 -0.18 -3.89 -16.89
N PRO A 65 -0.24 -3.02 -17.92
CA PRO A 65 0.97 -2.49 -18.56
C PRO A 65 1.80 -1.61 -17.60
N ALA A 66 1.17 -0.88 -16.68
CA ALA A 66 1.86 -0.06 -15.69
C ALA A 66 2.71 -0.92 -14.74
N CYS A 67 2.17 -2.07 -14.30
CA CYS A 67 2.91 -3.01 -13.47
C CYS A 67 4.11 -3.61 -14.22
N ARG A 68 3.94 -3.99 -15.50
CA ARG A 68 5.05 -4.47 -16.34
C ARG A 68 6.14 -3.41 -16.49
N ALA A 69 5.77 -2.15 -16.75
CA ALA A 69 6.70 -1.05 -16.85
C ALA A 69 7.47 -0.81 -15.53
N ALA A 70 6.79 -0.88 -14.38
CA ALA A 70 7.42 -0.76 -13.08
C ALA A 70 8.44 -1.89 -12.83
N VAL A 71 8.10 -3.13 -13.13
CA VAL A 71 9.02 -4.28 -12.98
C VAL A 71 10.24 -4.20 -13.91
N GLN A 72 10.07 -3.63 -15.11
CA GLN A 72 11.15 -3.42 -16.07
C GLN A 72 12.09 -2.29 -15.63
N ARG A 73 11.53 -1.15 -15.16
CA ARG A 73 12.30 0.04 -14.74
C ARG A 73 13.25 -0.23 -13.57
N TRP A 74 12.82 -1.01 -12.57
CA TRP A 74 13.54 -1.13 -11.30
C TRP A 74 14.51 -2.33 -11.21
N GLY A 75 14.64 -3.14 -12.26
CA GLY A 75 15.64 -4.22 -12.31
C GLY A 75 15.43 -5.39 -11.32
N LYS A 76 16.48 -6.22 -11.17
CA LYS A 76 16.50 -7.38 -10.24
C LYS A 76 16.69 -6.91 -8.80
N GLY A 77 15.98 -7.53 -7.85
CA GLY A 77 16.01 -7.14 -6.43
C GLY A 77 15.09 -5.98 -6.06
N SER A 78 14.32 -5.47 -7.02
CA SER A 78 13.33 -4.43 -6.73
C SER A 78 12.17 -4.93 -5.87
N PRO A 79 11.54 -4.05 -5.06
CA PRO A 79 10.33 -4.38 -4.31
C PRO A 79 9.21 -4.94 -5.19
N PHE A 80 9.16 -4.56 -6.47
CA PHE A 80 8.17 -5.05 -7.45
C PHE A 80 8.33 -6.52 -7.84
N ARG A 81 9.43 -7.17 -7.44
CA ARG A 81 9.67 -8.60 -7.65
C ARG A 81 9.60 -9.42 -6.35
N ASP A 82 9.31 -8.77 -5.22
CA ASP A 82 9.16 -9.41 -3.91
C ASP A 82 7.67 -9.67 -3.62
N ALA A 83 7.19 -10.85 -4.02
CA ALA A 83 5.78 -11.21 -3.86
C ALA A 83 5.28 -11.12 -2.39
N PRO A 84 5.97 -11.71 -1.39
CA PRO A 84 5.58 -11.55 0.01
C PRO A 84 5.42 -10.10 0.46
N LEU A 85 6.34 -9.21 0.05
CA LEU A 85 6.24 -7.79 0.37
C LEU A 85 5.01 -7.16 -0.26
N LEU A 86 4.76 -7.39 -1.56
CA LEU A 86 3.60 -6.83 -2.25
C LEU A 86 2.28 -7.30 -1.64
N GLU A 87 2.15 -8.59 -1.34
CA GLU A 87 0.95 -9.14 -0.70
C GLU A 87 0.70 -8.53 0.69
N SER A 88 1.77 -8.34 1.47
CA SER A 88 1.66 -7.72 2.80
C SER A 88 1.12 -6.29 2.70
N ARG A 89 1.55 -5.52 1.70
CA ARG A 89 1.09 -4.14 1.45
C ARG A 89 -0.35 -4.09 0.99
N VAL A 90 -0.76 -5.00 0.09
CA VAL A 90 -2.16 -5.14 -0.34
C VAL A 90 -3.05 -5.44 0.87
N ARG A 91 -2.69 -6.46 1.67
CA ARG A 91 -3.47 -6.83 2.88
C ARG A 91 -3.53 -5.69 3.90
N ALA A 92 -2.44 -4.96 4.12
CA ALA A 92 -2.42 -3.83 5.03
C ALA A 92 -3.39 -2.72 4.59
N LEU A 93 -3.39 -2.37 3.31
CA LEU A 93 -4.29 -1.36 2.77
C LEU A 93 -5.75 -1.82 2.75
N THR A 94 -6.05 -3.07 2.41
CA THR A 94 -7.42 -3.60 2.44
C THR A 94 -8.03 -3.62 3.85
N ARG A 95 -7.20 -3.71 4.91
CA ARG A 95 -7.69 -3.58 6.29
C ARG A 95 -8.13 -2.16 6.65
N VAL A 96 -7.52 -1.15 6.01
CA VAL A 96 -7.84 0.26 6.22
C VAL A 96 -9.00 0.68 5.32
N PHE A 97 -8.94 0.29 4.05
CA PHE A 97 -9.94 0.58 3.03
C PHE A 97 -10.78 -0.67 2.78
N ASP A 98 -11.81 -0.84 3.61
CA ASP A 98 -12.79 -1.91 3.45
C ASP A 98 -13.79 -1.61 2.31
N ALA A 99 -14.72 -2.53 2.08
CA ALA A 99 -15.73 -2.38 1.02
C ALA A 99 -16.59 -1.10 1.15
N ARG A 100 -16.70 -0.51 2.35
CA ARG A 100 -17.51 0.71 2.60
C ARG A 100 -16.78 1.96 2.17
N SER A 101 -15.45 1.92 2.08
CA SER A 101 -14.64 3.03 1.58
C SER A 101 -14.88 3.32 0.09
N GLY A 102 -15.38 2.33 -0.66
CA GLY A 102 -15.51 2.40 -2.11
C GLY A 102 -14.17 2.40 -2.87
N VAL A 103 -13.04 2.21 -2.17
CA VAL A 103 -11.71 2.10 -2.77
C VAL A 103 -11.43 0.64 -3.10
N ASP A 104 -11.20 0.35 -4.38
CA ASP A 104 -10.71 -0.95 -4.80
C ASP A 104 -9.19 -0.94 -4.71
N VAL A 105 -8.67 -1.45 -3.58
CA VAL A 105 -7.24 -1.47 -3.27
C VAL A 105 -6.43 -2.21 -4.35
N PRO A 106 -6.79 -3.43 -4.79
CA PRO A 106 -6.13 -4.07 -5.92
C PRO A 106 -6.09 -3.22 -7.19
N ALA A 107 -7.22 -2.64 -7.62
CA ALA A 107 -7.25 -1.80 -8.82
C ALA A 107 -6.42 -0.52 -8.67
N LEU A 108 -6.47 0.11 -7.50
CA LEU A 108 -5.69 1.31 -7.15
C LEU A 108 -4.17 1.04 -7.26
N LEU A 109 -3.69 -0.05 -6.66
CA LEU A 109 -2.26 -0.39 -6.62
C LEU A 109 -1.72 -0.90 -7.96
N THR A 110 -2.56 -1.49 -8.80
CA THR A 110 -2.14 -1.98 -10.13
C THR A 110 -2.19 -0.91 -11.22
N ARG A 111 -3.03 0.12 -11.04
CA ARG A 111 -3.02 1.33 -11.87
C ARG A 111 -1.83 2.22 -11.54
N GLU A 112 -1.52 2.40 -10.26
CA GLU A 112 -0.38 3.20 -9.79
C GLU A 112 0.55 2.37 -8.90
N PRO A 113 1.44 1.56 -9.50
CA PRO A 113 2.31 0.65 -8.75
C PRO A 113 3.32 1.39 -7.87
N GLU A 114 3.59 2.68 -8.08
CA GLU A 114 4.49 3.44 -7.19
C GLU A 114 3.95 3.58 -5.76
N LEU A 115 2.62 3.49 -5.57
CA LEU A 115 2.01 3.37 -4.24
C LEU A 115 2.46 2.09 -3.52
N LEU A 116 2.79 1.06 -4.30
CA LEU A 116 3.66 -0.07 -3.98
C LEU A 116 4.80 0.25 -3.03
N LEU A 117 5.46 1.38 -3.21
CA LEU A 117 6.72 1.71 -2.55
C LEU A 117 6.54 2.40 -1.19
N ARG A 118 5.34 2.93 -0.93
CA ARG A 118 5.01 3.69 0.29
C ARG A 118 4.52 2.76 1.40
N ASP A 119 4.62 3.22 2.66
CA ASP A 119 3.95 2.57 3.77
C ASP A 119 2.42 2.80 3.67
N PHE A 120 1.62 1.87 4.19
CA PHE A 120 0.16 2.00 4.16
C PHE A 120 -0.31 3.26 4.90
N ARG A 121 0.41 3.72 5.93
CA ARG A 121 0.11 4.96 6.65
C ARG A 121 0.28 6.19 5.78
N ASP A 122 1.31 6.20 4.93
CA ASP A 122 1.57 7.32 4.03
C ASP A 122 0.53 7.38 2.92
N VAL A 123 0.15 6.23 2.37
CA VAL A 123 -0.98 6.15 1.42
C VAL A 123 -2.26 6.64 2.08
N THR A 124 -2.53 6.23 3.33
CA THR A 124 -3.72 6.67 4.07
C THR A 124 -3.72 8.19 4.30
N ARG A 125 -2.58 8.77 4.68
CA ARG A 125 -2.41 10.23 4.80
C ARG A 125 -2.66 10.94 3.47
N ALA A 126 -2.15 10.40 2.37
CA ALA A 126 -2.40 10.95 1.04
C ALA A 126 -3.90 10.91 0.68
N VAL A 127 -4.62 9.84 1.03
CA VAL A 127 -6.09 9.77 0.84
C VAL A 127 -6.79 10.88 1.62
N VAL A 128 -6.39 11.10 2.88
CA VAL A 128 -6.96 12.18 3.71
C VAL A 128 -6.65 13.55 3.11
N ALA A 129 -5.42 13.78 2.62
CA ALA A 129 -5.04 15.03 1.97
C ALA A 129 -5.85 15.28 0.70
N VAL A 130 -6.01 14.26 -0.16
CA VAL A 130 -6.87 14.34 -1.34
C VAL A 130 -8.31 14.65 -0.97
N LYS A 131 -8.85 14.02 0.09
CA LYS A 131 -10.22 14.25 0.53
C LYS A 131 -10.42 15.65 1.14
N ALA A 132 -9.40 16.18 1.82
CA ALA A 132 -9.42 17.55 2.33
C ALA A 132 -9.38 18.57 1.18
N ALA A 133 -8.57 18.32 0.16
CA ALA A 133 -8.50 19.17 -1.02
C ALA A 133 -9.78 19.06 -1.85
N ALA A 134 -10.25 17.86 -2.18
CA ALA A 134 -11.39 17.56 -3.06
C ALA A 134 -12.43 16.66 -2.36
N PRO A 135 -13.27 17.20 -1.46
CA PRO A 135 -14.26 16.45 -0.69
C PRO A 135 -15.30 15.72 -1.56
N GLU A 136 -15.52 16.16 -2.79
CA GLU A 136 -16.38 15.53 -3.79
C GLU A 136 -15.85 14.18 -4.33
N MET A 137 -14.59 13.82 -4.08
CA MET A 137 -14.03 12.55 -4.52
C MET A 137 -14.46 11.39 -3.62
N ASP A 138 -15.12 10.40 -4.19
CA ASP A 138 -15.38 9.11 -3.54
C ASP A 138 -14.23 8.11 -3.80
N GLY A 139 -14.30 6.95 -3.15
CA GLY A 139 -13.28 5.90 -3.30
C GLY A 139 -13.17 5.38 -4.73
N ALA A 140 -14.27 5.37 -5.48
CA ALA A 140 -14.31 4.95 -6.87
C ALA A 140 -13.59 5.97 -7.78
N ALA A 141 -13.81 7.27 -7.58
CA ALA A 141 -13.07 8.34 -8.26
C ALA A 141 -11.58 8.27 -7.93
N LEU A 142 -11.23 7.99 -6.68
CA LEU A 142 -9.83 7.83 -6.27
C LEU A 142 -9.17 6.61 -6.93
N THR A 143 -9.89 5.49 -7.02
CA THR A 143 -9.44 4.28 -7.74
C THR A 143 -9.24 4.56 -9.23
N ARG A 144 -10.03 5.47 -9.82
CA ARG A 144 -9.87 5.88 -11.22
C ARG A 144 -8.63 6.74 -11.44
N ALA A 145 -8.31 7.65 -10.52
CA ALA A 145 -7.16 8.56 -10.60
C ALA A 145 -6.20 8.41 -9.38
N PRO A 146 -5.58 7.24 -9.20
CA PRO A 146 -4.75 6.96 -8.01
C PRO A 146 -3.45 7.78 -7.96
N GLY A 147 -2.99 8.30 -9.10
CA GLY A 147 -1.84 9.20 -9.17
C GLY A 147 -2.00 10.49 -8.35
N LEU A 148 -3.23 10.88 -8.00
CA LEU A 148 -3.49 11.99 -7.07
C LEU A 148 -2.88 11.76 -5.67
N LEU A 149 -2.69 10.49 -5.28
CA LEU A 149 -2.05 10.13 -4.01
C LEU A 149 -0.54 10.31 -4.02
N LEU A 150 0.05 10.53 -5.20
CA LEU A 150 1.48 10.80 -5.36
C LEU A 150 1.76 12.30 -5.42
N CYS A 151 0.76 13.14 -5.71
CA CYS A 151 0.88 14.58 -5.76
C CYS A 151 1.10 15.20 -4.37
N ASP A 152 1.73 16.37 -4.35
CA ASP A 152 1.79 17.20 -3.15
C ASP A 152 0.40 17.77 -2.81
N ALA A 153 0.10 17.91 -1.52
CA ALA A 153 -1.19 18.38 -1.06
C ALA A 153 -1.44 19.86 -1.38
N GLU A 154 -0.39 20.68 -1.37
CA GLU A 154 -0.47 22.10 -1.69
C GLU A 154 -0.70 22.31 -3.19
N ASP A 155 -0.01 21.54 -4.03
CA ASP A 155 -0.21 21.51 -5.48
C ASP A 155 -1.64 21.15 -5.83
N LEU A 156 -2.17 20.11 -5.18
CA LEU A 156 -3.53 19.65 -5.39
C LEU A 156 -4.56 20.72 -5.01
N ALA A 157 -4.37 21.35 -3.84
CA ALA A 157 -5.24 22.40 -3.36
C ALA A 157 -5.19 23.64 -4.28
N ARG A 158 -4.00 23.98 -4.79
CA ARG A 158 -3.80 25.07 -5.75
C ARG A 158 -4.46 24.78 -7.10
N ALA A 159 -4.26 23.58 -7.65
CA ALA A 159 -4.88 23.16 -8.91
C ALA A 159 -6.41 23.17 -8.81
N ARG A 160 -6.95 22.76 -7.65
CA ARG A 160 -8.40 22.89 -7.38
C ARG A 160 -8.85 24.34 -7.34
N ARG A 161 -8.17 25.22 -6.59
CA ARG A 161 -8.52 26.65 -6.53
C ARG A 161 -8.47 27.32 -7.91
N ALA A 162 -7.50 26.96 -8.74
CA ALA A 162 -7.41 27.45 -10.12
C ALA A 162 -8.64 27.02 -10.93
N LEU A 163 -9.03 25.74 -10.88
CA LEU A 163 -10.24 25.24 -11.53
C LEU A 163 -11.51 25.93 -10.98
N GLU A 164 -11.61 26.15 -9.67
CA GLU A 164 -12.72 26.90 -9.06
C GLU A 164 -12.78 28.35 -9.58
N GLY A 165 -11.64 28.98 -9.85
CA GLY A 165 -11.56 30.32 -10.45
C GLY A 165 -11.99 30.35 -11.92
N GLU A 166 -11.71 29.29 -12.68
CA GLU A 166 -12.06 29.18 -14.11
C GLU A 166 -13.56 28.95 -14.35
N VAL A 167 -14.15 27.99 -13.62
CA VAL A 167 -15.52 27.51 -13.91
C VAL A 167 -16.50 27.72 -12.75
N GLY A 168 -16.03 28.20 -11.61
CA GLY A 168 -16.81 28.33 -10.38
C GLY A 168 -16.84 27.05 -9.54
N LYS A 169 -17.03 27.21 -8.23
CA LYS A 169 -16.92 26.12 -7.23
C LYS A 169 -17.80 24.91 -7.50
N ARG A 170 -19.07 25.12 -7.88
CA ARG A 170 -20.02 24.02 -8.13
C ARG A 170 -19.65 23.22 -9.37
N GLU A 171 -19.21 23.91 -10.43
CA GLU A 171 -18.83 23.26 -11.67
C GLU A 171 -17.49 22.52 -11.52
N ALA A 172 -16.52 23.10 -10.82
CA ALA A 172 -15.27 22.45 -10.47
C ALA A 172 -15.51 21.11 -9.76
N ALA A 173 -16.38 21.09 -8.73
CA ALA A 173 -16.73 19.86 -8.04
C ALA A 173 -17.40 18.82 -8.97
N ARG A 174 -18.23 19.27 -9.92
CA ARG A 174 -18.86 18.39 -10.93
C ARG A 174 -17.82 17.77 -11.85
N VAL A 175 -16.87 18.58 -12.34
CA VAL A 175 -15.77 18.16 -13.21
C VAL A 175 -14.89 17.15 -12.48
N ILE A 176 -14.47 17.44 -11.24
CA ILE A 176 -13.61 16.57 -10.43
C ILE A 176 -14.27 15.21 -10.18
N ARG A 177 -15.56 15.20 -9.82
CA ARG A 177 -16.29 13.95 -9.59
C ARG A 177 -16.40 13.09 -10.86
N LYS A 178 -16.68 13.72 -12.00
CA LYS A 178 -16.85 13.01 -13.28
C LYS A 178 -15.51 12.52 -13.83
N SER A 179 -14.50 13.38 -13.77
CA SER A 179 -13.19 13.22 -14.41
C SER A 179 -12.06 13.59 -13.43
N PRO A 180 -11.77 12.75 -12.42
CA PRO A 180 -10.76 13.06 -11.41
C PRO A 180 -9.34 13.17 -11.97
N GLU A 181 -9.06 12.52 -13.09
CA GLU A 181 -7.80 12.66 -13.83
C GLU A 181 -7.53 14.10 -14.31
N GLU A 182 -8.57 14.90 -14.48
CA GLU A 182 -8.44 16.28 -14.91
C GLU A 182 -7.79 17.15 -13.82
N LEU A 183 -8.13 16.89 -12.56
CA LEU A 183 -7.45 17.50 -11.42
C LEU A 183 -5.99 17.05 -11.35
N MET A 184 -5.71 15.77 -11.61
CA MET A 184 -4.35 15.22 -11.62
C MET A 184 -3.48 15.90 -12.69
N LYS A 185 -4.00 16.06 -13.91
CA LYS A 185 -3.30 16.75 -15.02
C LYS A 185 -2.98 18.20 -14.66
N ARG A 186 -3.95 18.93 -14.12
CA ARG A 186 -3.73 20.32 -13.66
C ARG A 186 -2.69 20.39 -12.55
N THR A 187 -2.72 19.44 -11.62
CA THR A 187 -1.76 19.37 -10.51
C THR A 187 -0.33 19.18 -11.02
N ARG A 188 -0.12 18.24 -11.95
CA ARG A 188 1.21 18.02 -12.57
C ARG A 188 1.69 19.23 -13.36
N ARG A 189 0.79 19.84 -14.16
CA ARG A 189 1.14 21.04 -14.92
C ARG A 189 1.54 22.20 -14.01
N ALA A 190 0.84 22.41 -12.89
CA ALA A 190 1.20 23.44 -11.93
C ALA A 190 2.57 23.20 -11.30
N ALA A 191 2.90 21.95 -10.96
CA ALA A 191 4.22 21.59 -10.45
C ALA A 191 5.34 21.82 -11.49
N GLU A 192 5.13 21.41 -12.74
CA GLU A 192 6.08 21.64 -13.85
C GLU A 192 6.30 23.14 -14.12
N GLU A 193 5.23 23.95 -14.07
CA GLU A 193 5.34 25.41 -14.24
C GLU A 193 6.14 26.06 -13.10
N ASP A 194 5.99 25.58 -11.86
CA ASP A 194 6.76 26.06 -10.71
C ASP A 194 8.23 25.65 -10.79
N GLU A 195 8.52 24.40 -11.18
CA GLU A 195 9.90 23.93 -11.41
C GLU A 195 10.59 24.74 -12.51
N MET A 196 9.88 25.01 -13.61
CA MET A 196 10.41 25.83 -14.71
C MET A 196 10.65 27.28 -14.26
N ARG A 197 9.72 27.88 -13.50
CA ARG A 197 9.90 29.22 -12.94
C ARG A 197 11.11 29.27 -12.01
N ALA A 198 11.26 28.28 -11.13
CA ALA A 198 12.40 28.19 -10.22
C ALA A 198 13.72 28.06 -10.98
N ALA A 199 13.76 27.22 -12.03
CA ALA A 199 14.94 27.07 -12.89
C ALA A 199 15.32 28.38 -13.59
N VAL A 200 14.35 29.10 -14.13
CA VAL A 200 14.57 30.42 -14.76
C VAL A 200 15.05 31.43 -13.71
N THR A 201 14.45 31.48 -12.52
CA THR A 201 14.89 32.40 -11.45
C THR A 201 16.32 32.10 -10.99
N MET A 202 16.72 30.84 -10.88
CA MET A 202 18.11 30.50 -10.55
C MET A 202 19.09 30.86 -11.67
N GLN A 203 18.71 30.66 -12.94
CA GLN A 203 19.58 30.96 -14.07
C GLN A 203 19.79 32.47 -14.30
N TYR A 204 18.83 33.31 -13.92
CA TYR A 204 18.89 34.77 -14.11
C TYR A 204 19.06 35.58 -12.81
N GLY A 205 18.98 34.94 -11.64
CA GLY A 205 19.12 35.58 -10.32
C GLY A 205 20.57 35.82 -9.89
N GLU A 206 21.54 35.04 -10.39
CA GLU A 206 22.97 35.25 -10.11
C GLU A 206 23.59 36.42 -10.90
N ALA A 207 22.89 37.00 -11.88
CA ALA A 207 23.44 38.02 -12.77
C ALA A 207 23.31 39.48 -12.27
N MET A 208 22.75 39.71 -11.07
CA MET A 208 22.51 41.06 -10.54
C MET A 208 22.83 41.21 -9.04
N GLU A 209 24.05 40.86 -8.62
CA GLU A 209 24.66 41.53 -7.46
C GLU A 209 25.61 42.63 -7.98
N PRO A 210 25.22 43.92 -7.93
CA PRO A 210 26.13 45.00 -8.24
C PRO A 210 27.18 45.19 -7.10
N PRO A 211 28.41 45.60 -7.44
CA PRO A 211 29.51 45.80 -6.49
C PRO A 211 29.32 46.98 -5.53
#